data_AF-A0A9X6AHQ4-F1
#
_entry.id   AF-A0A9X6AHQ4-F1
#
_cell.length_a   1.000
_cell.length_b   1.000
_cell.length_c   1.000
_cell.angle_alpha   90.00
_cell.angle_beta   90.00
_cell.angle_gamma   90.00
#
_symmetry.space_group_name_H-M   'P 1'
#
loop_
_entity.id
_entity.type
_entity.pdbx_description
1 polymer ?
#
loop_
_entity_poly.entity_id
_entity_poly.type
_entity_poly.pdbx_seq_one_letter_code
_entity_poly.pdbx_strand_id
1 'polypeptide(L)'
;MSLRSRLSTPDESGPAREDGHLVAVYRAKLLEEIDLAEMSSLAAAERRVRLERVLGHIISREGPVLSSAERSQLIRRVVDEALGLGVLEPLLADASITEIMVNGPDSIFVERAGRVEQLPLRFASHDQLMQTIERIVSTVNRRVDESNPMVDARLPTGERVNVIIPPLALTGPTLT
;
A
#
# COMPACT_ATOMS: atom_id res chain seq x y z
N MET A 1 23.54 -19.77 -51.47
CA MET A 1 23.44 -18.31 -51.28
C MET A 1 21.96 -17.94 -51.29
N SER A 2 21.30 -17.36 -50.30
CA SER A 2 21.69 -16.77 -49.03
C SER A 2 20.46 -16.73 -48.10
N LEU A 3 20.76 -16.82 -46.81
CA LEU A 3 20.02 -16.49 -45.60
C LEU A 3 18.73 -15.66 -45.75
N ARG A 4 17.60 -16.24 -45.33
CA ARG A 4 16.56 -15.50 -44.58
C ARG A 4 16.08 -16.36 -43.41
N SER A 5 17.01 -16.54 -42.47
CA SER A 5 16.78 -17.04 -41.13
C SER A 5 16.40 -15.90 -40.19
N ARG A 6 15.48 -16.18 -39.26
CA ARG A 6 15.31 -15.53 -37.95
C ARG A 6 14.66 -14.13 -37.95
N LEU A 7 13.33 -14.12 -37.95
CA LEU A 7 12.60 -13.14 -37.13
C LEU A 7 12.71 -13.61 -35.68
N SER A 8 13.71 -13.07 -34.98
CA SER A 8 13.78 -13.11 -33.53
C SER A 8 12.77 -12.08 -33.01
N THR A 9 11.66 -12.53 -32.44
CA THR A 9 10.93 -11.76 -31.44
C THR A 9 11.90 -11.49 -30.28
N PRO A 10 12.02 -10.26 -29.76
CA PRO A 10 12.77 -10.04 -28.54
C PRO A 10 12.00 -10.69 -27.40
N ASP A 11 12.63 -11.67 -26.79
CA ASP A 11 12.21 -12.30 -25.55
C ASP A 11 12.26 -11.23 -24.44
N GLU A 12 11.08 -10.70 -24.08
CA GLU A 12 10.89 -9.70 -23.03
C GLU A 12 10.63 -10.34 -21.65
N SER A 13 11.13 -11.54 -21.40
CA SER A 13 11.07 -12.23 -20.10
C SER A 13 12.30 -11.90 -19.24
N GLY A 14 12.26 -10.73 -18.57
CA GLY A 14 13.28 -10.34 -17.59
C GLY A 14 12.92 -10.79 -16.16
N PRO A 15 13.91 -11.06 -15.29
CA PRO A 15 13.70 -11.52 -13.90
C PRO A 15 12.86 -10.55 -13.05
N ALA A 16 12.86 -9.26 -13.38
CA ALA A 16 12.05 -8.25 -12.70
C ALA A 16 10.53 -8.40 -12.94
N ARG A 17 10.11 -9.00 -14.06
CA ARG A 17 8.69 -9.25 -14.36
C ARG A 17 8.17 -10.48 -13.64
N GLU A 18 9.00 -11.53 -13.51
CA GLU A 18 8.66 -12.73 -12.74
C GLU A 18 8.53 -12.43 -11.25
N ASP A 19 9.45 -11.63 -10.70
CA ASP A 19 9.38 -11.14 -9.32
C ASP A 19 8.07 -10.40 -9.03
N GLY A 20 7.69 -9.46 -9.91
CA GLY A 20 6.45 -8.69 -9.76
C GLY A 20 5.19 -9.55 -9.86
N HIS A 21 5.21 -10.57 -10.74
CA HIS A 21 4.10 -11.52 -10.86
C HIS A 21 3.92 -12.36 -9.59
N LEU A 22 5.02 -12.87 -9.02
CA LEU A 22 4.98 -13.65 -7.77
C LEU A 22 4.43 -12.81 -6.62
N VAL A 23 4.85 -11.55 -6.50
CA VAL A 23 4.35 -10.66 -5.44
C VAL A 23 2.83 -10.47 -5.56
N ALA A 24 2.32 -10.18 -6.76
CA ALA A 24 0.89 -10.01 -6.99
C ALA A 24 0.07 -11.28 -6.67
N VAL A 25 0.57 -12.46 -7.07
CA VAL A 25 -0.08 -13.75 -6.81
C VAL A 25 -0.17 -14.03 -5.31
N TYR A 26 0.94 -13.86 -4.58
CA TYR A 26 0.96 -14.13 -3.14
C TYR A 26 0.22 -13.07 -2.33
N ARG A 27 0.15 -11.83 -2.81
CA ARG A 27 -0.72 -10.80 -2.22
C ARG A 27 -2.18 -11.20 -2.32
N ALA A 28 -2.65 -11.64 -3.49
CA ALA A 28 -4.02 -12.10 -3.66
C ALA A 28 -4.35 -13.27 -2.72
N LYS A 29 -3.49 -14.30 -2.68
CA LYS A 29 -3.65 -15.43 -1.74
C LYS A 29 -3.65 -15.01 -0.27
N LEU A 30 -2.76 -14.09 0.10
CA LEU A 30 -2.70 -13.56 1.47
C LEU A 30 -4.00 -12.84 1.84
N LEU A 31 -4.56 -12.04 0.93
CA LEU A 31 -5.82 -11.33 1.15
C LEU A 31 -7.05 -12.26 1.22
N GLU A 32 -7.01 -13.41 0.56
CA GLU A 32 -8.07 -14.43 0.64
C GLU A 32 -8.06 -15.20 1.97
N GLU A 33 -6.89 -15.34 2.61
CA GLU A 33 -6.72 -16.15 3.83
C GLU A 33 -6.78 -15.33 5.13
N ILE A 34 -6.72 -14.00 5.04
CA ILE A 34 -6.85 -13.10 6.21
C ILE A 34 -8.28 -12.59 6.38
N ASP A 35 -8.72 -12.54 7.63
CA ASP A 35 -9.93 -11.78 7.99
C ASP A 35 -9.56 -10.30 8.16
N LEU A 36 -10.05 -9.47 7.23
CA LEU A 36 -9.82 -8.02 7.24
C LEU A 36 -10.33 -7.35 8.53
N ALA A 37 -11.40 -7.86 9.15
CA ALA A 37 -11.97 -7.30 10.37
C ALA A 37 -11.13 -7.66 11.61
N GLU A 38 -10.59 -8.87 11.68
CA GLU A 38 -9.65 -9.25 12.76
C GLU A 38 -8.35 -8.43 12.65
N MET A 39 -7.82 -8.32 11.43
CA MET A 39 -6.59 -7.61 11.15
C MET A 39 -6.69 -6.11 11.43
N SER A 40 -7.88 -5.51 11.31
CA SER A 40 -8.06 -4.08 11.49
C SER A 40 -7.91 -3.65 12.97
N SER A 41 -8.26 -4.54 13.89
CA SER A 41 -8.19 -4.34 15.34
C SER A 41 -6.78 -4.41 15.95
N LEU A 42 -5.81 -4.98 15.22
CA LEU A 42 -4.43 -5.17 15.69
C LEU A 42 -3.59 -3.90 15.48
N ALA A 43 -2.56 -3.66 16.30
CA ALA A 43 -1.61 -2.56 16.07
C ALA A 43 -0.75 -2.79 14.82
N ALA A 44 -0.22 -1.73 14.18
CA ALA A 44 0.55 -1.82 12.94
C ALA A 44 1.69 -2.84 12.95
N ALA A 45 2.48 -2.85 14.02
CA ALA A 45 3.58 -3.80 14.19
C ALA A 45 3.07 -5.26 14.30
N GLU A 46 1.97 -5.47 15.02
CA GLU A 46 1.38 -6.79 15.21
C GLU A 46 0.72 -7.31 13.93
N ARG A 47 0.04 -6.44 13.17
CA ARG A 47 -0.49 -6.74 11.83
C ARG A 47 0.62 -7.22 10.92
N ARG A 48 1.73 -6.50 10.87
CA ARG A 48 2.88 -6.89 10.03
C ARG A 48 3.39 -8.27 10.40
N VAL A 49 3.66 -8.52 11.68
CA VAL A 49 4.13 -9.83 12.16
C VAL A 49 3.12 -10.93 11.84
N ARG A 50 1.82 -10.65 11.94
CA ARG A 50 0.77 -11.60 11.59
C ARG A 50 0.76 -11.92 10.11
N LEU A 51 0.81 -10.91 9.23
CA LEU A 51 0.87 -11.08 7.78
C LEU A 51 2.12 -11.85 7.35
N GLU A 52 3.29 -11.51 7.89
CA GLU A 52 4.55 -12.23 7.62
C GLU A 52 4.44 -13.72 8.01
N ARG A 53 3.77 -14.02 9.13
CA ARG A 53 3.55 -15.40 9.59
C ARG A 53 2.60 -16.17 8.67
N VAL A 54 1.46 -15.58 8.31
CA VAL A 54 0.46 -16.21 7.42
C VAL A 54 1.08 -16.45 6.05
N LEU A 55 1.68 -15.42 5.46
CA LEU A 55 2.36 -15.52 4.17
C LEU A 55 3.49 -16.55 4.19
N GLY A 56 4.24 -16.63 5.30
CA GLY A 56 5.24 -17.65 5.50
C GLY A 56 4.67 -19.07 5.42
N HIS A 57 3.46 -19.31 5.96
CA HIS A 57 2.78 -20.60 5.85
C HIS A 57 2.31 -20.88 4.42
N ILE A 58 1.75 -19.88 3.72
CA ILE A 58 1.29 -20.02 2.32
C ILE A 58 2.45 -20.43 1.42
N ILE A 59 3.59 -19.73 1.51
CA ILE A 59 4.79 -20.04 0.72
C ILE A 59 5.34 -21.42 1.09
N SER A 60 5.28 -21.84 2.36
CA SER A 60 5.76 -23.17 2.74
C SER A 60 4.88 -24.33 2.22
N ARG A 61 3.59 -24.10 1.98
CA ARG A 61 2.66 -25.14 1.49
C ARG A 61 2.66 -25.28 -0.02
N GLU A 62 2.69 -24.17 -0.74
CA GLU A 62 2.45 -24.11 -2.19
C GLU A 62 3.47 -23.24 -2.94
N GLY A 63 4.55 -22.85 -2.27
CA GLY A 63 5.54 -21.93 -2.81
C GLY A 63 6.59 -22.57 -3.71
N PRO A 64 7.22 -21.77 -4.58
CA PRO A 64 8.42 -22.20 -5.30
C PRO A 64 9.56 -22.51 -4.32
N VAL A 65 10.51 -23.32 -4.77
CA VAL A 65 11.75 -23.59 -4.03
C VAL A 65 12.60 -22.31 -4.07
N LEU A 66 12.64 -21.60 -2.95
CA LEU A 66 13.39 -20.36 -2.77
C LEU A 66 14.48 -20.56 -1.73
N SER A 67 15.61 -19.86 -1.90
CA SER A 67 16.57 -19.71 -0.81
C SER A 67 15.97 -18.94 0.37
N SER A 68 16.58 -19.04 1.54
CA SER A 68 16.14 -18.30 2.73
C SER A 68 16.13 -16.78 2.51
N ALA A 69 17.08 -16.26 1.72
CA ALA A 69 17.16 -14.85 1.37
C ALA A 69 16.02 -14.42 0.43
N GLU A 70 15.79 -15.17 -0.66
CA GLU A 70 14.72 -14.89 -1.63
C GLU A 70 13.34 -14.98 -0.96
N ARG A 71 13.13 -16.00 -0.11
CA ARG A 71 11.89 -16.15 0.66
C ARG A 71 11.63 -14.96 1.57
N SER A 72 12.64 -14.52 2.31
CA SER A 72 12.52 -13.36 3.20
C SER A 72 12.24 -12.08 2.42
N GLN A 73 12.86 -11.92 1.25
CA GLN A 73 12.64 -10.77 0.38
C GLN A 73 11.24 -10.77 -0.23
N LEU A 74 10.74 -11.93 -0.70
CA LEU A 74 9.39 -12.08 -1.22
C LEU A 74 8.35 -11.78 -0.13
N ILE A 75 8.51 -12.35 1.07
CA ILE A 75 7.62 -12.08 2.20
C ILE A 75 7.55 -10.60 2.49
N ARG A 76 8.71 -9.94 2.60
CA ARG A 76 8.79 -8.51 2.84
C ARG A 76 8.06 -7.71 1.77
N ARG A 77 8.30 -7.98 0.49
CA ARG A 77 7.66 -7.25 -0.63
C ARG A 77 6.14 -7.43 -0.65
N VAL A 78 5.65 -8.66 -0.51
CA VAL A 78 4.21 -8.94 -0.48
C VAL A 78 3.54 -8.29 0.71
N VAL A 79 4.17 -8.36 1.89
CA VAL A 79 3.64 -7.71 3.10
C VAL A 79 3.68 -6.20 2.95
N ASP A 80 4.74 -5.62 2.37
CA ASP A 80 4.84 -4.18 2.10
C ASP A 80 3.75 -3.73 1.11
N GLU A 81 3.41 -4.52 0.09
CA GLU A 81 2.35 -4.22 -0.88
C GLU A 81 0.95 -4.48 -0.32
N ALA A 82 0.77 -5.51 0.52
CA ALA A 82 -0.46 -5.75 1.26
C ALA A 82 -0.71 -4.64 2.29
N LEU A 83 0.36 -4.10 2.87
CA LEU A 83 0.37 -2.93 3.75
C LEU A 83 0.59 -1.62 2.98
N GLY A 84 0.45 -1.58 1.65
CA GLY A 84 0.68 -0.40 0.82
C GLY A 84 -0.31 0.75 1.09
N LEU A 85 -0.19 1.87 0.35
CA LEU A 85 -1.13 3.01 0.43
C LEU A 85 -2.49 2.76 -0.18
N GLY A 86 -2.74 1.53 -0.62
CA GLY A 86 -4.06 1.05 -0.97
C GLY A 86 -4.68 1.93 -2.05
N VAL A 87 -5.83 2.52 -1.76
CA VAL A 87 -6.55 3.39 -2.72
C VAL A 87 -5.79 4.67 -3.07
N LEU A 88 -4.79 5.09 -2.28
CA LEU A 88 -4.01 6.30 -2.53
C LEU A 88 -2.84 6.09 -3.48
N GLU A 89 -2.31 4.87 -3.62
CA GLU A 89 -1.19 4.57 -4.53
C GLU A 89 -1.41 5.06 -5.97
N PRO A 90 -2.53 4.70 -6.64
CA PRO A 90 -2.76 5.15 -8.01
C PRO A 90 -3.01 6.67 -8.08
N LEU A 91 -3.50 7.30 -7.01
CA LEU A 91 -3.72 8.75 -6.97
C LEU A 91 -2.39 9.50 -6.86
N LEU A 92 -1.48 9.03 -6.01
CA LEU A 92 -0.15 9.61 -5.86
C LEU A 92 0.71 9.45 -7.12
N ALA A 93 0.47 8.42 -7.93
CA ALA A 93 1.16 8.22 -9.20
C ALA A 93 0.63 9.12 -10.34
N ASP A 94 -0.54 9.74 -10.17
CA ASP A 94 -1.19 10.54 -11.20
C ASP A 94 -0.73 12.01 -11.14
N ALA A 95 0.16 12.38 -12.06
CA ALA A 95 0.74 13.72 -12.13
C ALA A 95 -0.27 14.85 -12.44
N SER A 96 -1.51 14.54 -12.81
CA SER A 96 -2.55 15.57 -13.01
C SER A 96 -3.28 15.94 -11.71
N ILE A 97 -3.07 15.17 -10.64
CA ILE A 97 -3.60 15.46 -9.31
C ILE A 97 -2.64 16.41 -8.59
N THR A 98 -3.17 17.54 -8.13
CA THR A 98 -2.42 18.56 -7.38
C THR A 98 -2.59 18.42 -5.87
N GLU A 99 -3.71 17.83 -5.42
CA GLU A 99 -4.04 17.65 -4.01
C GLU A 99 -4.94 16.42 -3.81
N ILE A 100 -4.76 15.70 -2.70
CA ILE A 100 -5.57 14.53 -2.33
C ILE A 100 -6.13 14.79 -0.94
N MET A 101 -7.45 14.87 -0.82
CA MET A 101 -8.11 15.08 0.48
C MET A 101 -8.91 13.84 0.84
N VAL A 102 -8.72 13.34 2.06
CA VAL A 102 -9.48 12.22 2.61
C VAL A 102 -10.18 12.69 3.87
N ASN A 103 -11.50 12.65 3.87
CA ASN A 103 -12.35 13.07 4.98
C ASN A 103 -13.10 11.85 5.56
N GLY A 104 -12.35 10.94 6.19
CA GLY A 104 -12.85 9.64 6.60
C GLY A 104 -12.81 8.59 5.49
N PRO A 105 -13.18 7.32 5.79
CA PRO A 105 -12.97 6.19 4.89
C PRO A 105 -13.80 6.26 3.60
N ASP A 106 -14.97 6.91 3.63
CA ASP A 106 -15.91 6.94 2.50
C ASP A 106 -15.82 8.18 1.62
N SER A 107 -15.00 9.17 2.01
CA SER A 107 -14.97 10.48 1.34
C SER A 107 -13.55 10.83 0.89
N ILE A 108 -13.25 10.53 -0.37
CA ILE A 108 -11.98 10.85 -1.01
C ILE A 108 -12.22 11.89 -2.11
N PHE A 109 -11.46 12.96 -2.08
CA PHE A 109 -11.48 14.04 -3.05
C PHE A 109 -10.10 14.25 -3.62
N VAL A 110 -10.03 14.74 -4.86
CA VAL A 110 -8.79 15.13 -5.49
C VAL A 110 -8.96 16.47 -6.16
N GLU A 111 -7.90 17.26 -6.21
CA GLU A 111 -7.84 18.46 -7.04
C GLU A 111 -7.14 18.16 -8.36
N ARG A 112 -7.78 18.53 -9.48
CA ARG A 112 -7.17 18.52 -10.81
C ARG A 112 -7.40 19.87 -11.48
N ALA A 113 -6.31 20.49 -11.94
CA ALA A 113 -6.37 21.80 -12.61
C ALA A 113 -7.20 22.86 -11.83
N GLY A 114 -7.06 22.89 -10.50
CA GLY A 114 -7.77 23.82 -9.62
C GLY A 114 -9.25 23.50 -9.40
N ARG A 115 -9.73 22.30 -9.76
CA ARG A 115 -11.09 21.83 -9.50
C ARG A 115 -11.05 20.63 -8.58
N VAL A 116 -11.80 20.72 -7.49
CA VAL A 116 -12.00 19.61 -6.54
C VAL A 116 -13.10 18.70 -7.07
N GLU A 117 -12.81 17.41 -7.16
CA GLU A 117 -13.76 16.37 -7.52
C GLU A 117 -13.79 15.27 -6.44
N GLN A 118 -14.97 14.74 -6.15
CA GLN A 118 -15.11 13.57 -5.29
C GLN A 118 -14.92 12.31 -6.13
N LEU A 119 -14.07 11.40 -5.68
CA LEU A 119 -13.87 10.12 -6.34
C LEU A 119 -14.83 9.06 -5.78
N PRO A 120 -15.31 8.12 -6.61
CA PRO A 120 -16.11 6.98 -6.15
C PRO A 120 -15.24 5.89 -5.50
N LEU A 121 -14.14 6.29 -4.85
CA LEU A 121 -13.22 5.42 -4.15
C LEU A 121 -13.48 5.53 -2.64
N ARG A 122 -13.27 4.43 -1.92
CA ARG A 122 -13.39 4.37 -0.46
C ARG A 122 -12.34 3.43 0.12
N PHE A 123 -11.93 3.71 1.34
CA PHE A 123 -11.22 2.75 2.17
C PHE A 123 -12.18 1.64 2.59
N ALA A 124 -11.65 0.44 2.82
CA ALA A 124 -12.44 -0.70 3.27
C ALA A 124 -13.00 -0.49 4.69
N SER A 125 -12.27 0.26 5.53
CA SER A 125 -12.67 0.59 6.89
C SER A 125 -11.93 1.82 7.42
N HIS A 126 -12.43 2.36 8.54
CA HIS A 126 -11.77 3.41 9.30
C HIS A 126 -10.36 3.01 9.74
N ASP A 127 -10.21 1.77 10.21
CA ASP A 127 -8.93 1.23 10.62
C ASP A 127 -7.95 1.23 9.46
N GLN A 128 -8.35 0.79 8.26
CA GLN A 128 -7.48 0.80 7.07
C GLN A 128 -6.97 2.21 6.72
N LEU A 129 -7.83 3.22 6.87
CA LEU A 129 -7.43 4.62 6.73
C LEU A 129 -6.40 5.01 7.79
N MET A 130 -6.62 4.66 9.06
CA MET A 130 -5.67 4.89 10.14
C MET A 130 -4.31 4.21 9.89
N GLN A 131 -4.28 2.95 9.43
CA GLN A 131 -3.02 2.27 9.09
C GLN A 131 -2.29 3.00 7.97
N THR A 132 -3.05 3.54 7.02
CA THR A 132 -2.49 4.30 5.90
C THR A 132 -1.88 5.61 6.36
N ILE A 133 -2.57 6.33 7.21
CA ILE A 133 -2.08 7.54 7.87
C ILE A 133 -0.80 7.25 8.68
N GLU A 134 -0.81 6.24 9.55
CA GLU A 134 0.34 5.85 10.36
C GLU A 134 1.57 5.56 9.49
N ARG A 135 1.37 4.87 8.37
CA ARG A 135 2.46 4.56 7.42
C ARG A 135 3.02 5.82 6.78
N ILE A 136 2.18 6.71 6.26
CA ILE A 136 2.61 7.98 5.66
C ILE A 136 3.44 8.77 6.67
N VAL A 137 2.92 8.93 7.88
CA VAL A 137 3.56 9.68 8.97
C VAL A 137 4.85 9.00 9.46
N SER A 138 4.93 7.67 9.44
CA SER A 138 6.15 6.94 9.80
C SER A 138 7.31 7.18 8.82
N THR A 139 7.01 7.40 7.53
CA THR A 139 8.06 7.64 6.51
C THR A 139 8.81 8.95 6.74
N VAL A 140 8.18 9.90 7.41
CA VAL A 140 8.76 11.20 7.79
C VAL A 140 9.26 11.21 9.24
N ASN A 141 9.41 10.02 9.83
CA ASN A 141 9.88 9.80 11.21
C ASN A 141 9.06 10.57 12.26
N ARG A 142 7.76 10.72 12.02
CA ARG A 142 6.79 11.27 12.97
C ARG A 142 5.84 10.19 13.45
N ARG A 143 5.03 10.51 14.45
CA ARG A 143 4.00 9.64 15.00
C ARG A 143 2.71 10.42 15.13
N VAL A 144 1.60 9.73 14.94
CA VAL A 144 0.25 10.25 15.13
C VAL A 144 -0.52 9.22 15.94
N ASP A 145 -1.06 9.65 17.08
CA ASP A 145 -1.78 8.82 18.04
C ASP A 145 -2.74 9.70 18.86
N GLU A 146 -3.54 9.10 19.74
CA GLU A 146 -4.52 9.84 20.54
C GLU A 146 -3.88 10.91 21.45
N SER A 147 -2.59 10.78 21.79
CA SER A 147 -1.85 11.78 22.56
C SER A 147 -1.31 12.92 21.68
N ASN A 148 -1.01 12.63 20.41
CA ASN A 148 -0.55 13.58 19.41
C ASN A 148 -1.38 13.45 18.12
N PRO A 149 -2.65 13.92 18.12
CA PRO A 149 -3.63 13.62 17.09
C PRO A 149 -3.48 14.43 15.80
N MET A 150 -2.40 15.20 15.65
CA MET A 150 -2.17 16.04 14.47
C MET A 150 -0.70 16.02 14.04
N VAL A 151 -0.48 15.91 12.73
CA VAL A 151 0.85 15.97 12.12
C VAL A 151 0.81 16.84 10.86
N ASP A 152 1.80 17.73 10.73
CA ASP A 152 2.16 18.38 9.46
C ASP A 152 3.61 17.99 9.12
N ALA A 153 3.83 17.48 7.92
CA ALA A 153 5.13 17.03 7.46
C ALA A 153 5.30 17.17 5.95
N ARG A 154 6.55 17.06 5.51
CA ARG A 154 6.89 16.96 4.10
C ARG A 154 7.40 15.56 3.81
N LEU A 155 6.79 14.88 2.84
CA LEU A 155 7.20 13.56 2.40
C LEU A 155 8.58 13.62 1.75
N PRO A 156 9.34 12.50 1.71
CA PRO A 156 10.63 12.44 1.03
C PRO A 156 10.56 12.83 -0.46
N THR A 157 9.40 12.63 -1.08
CA THR A 157 9.06 12.98 -2.46
C THR A 157 8.80 14.48 -2.66
N GLY A 158 8.59 15.23 -1.57
CA GLY A 158 8.49 16.69 -1.56
C GLY A 158 7.08 17.23 -1.33
N GLU A 159 6.04 16.41 -1.46
CA GLU A 159 4.66 16.76 -1.15
C GLU A 159 4.48 17.04 0.34
N ARG A 160 3.47 17.84 0.67
CA ARG A 160 3.07 18.09 2.06
C ARG A 160 2.01 17.07 2.44
N VAL A 161 2.03 16.69 3.70
CA VAL A 161 0.97 15.89 4.31
C VAL A 161 0.52 16.54 5.61
N ASN A 162 -0.78 16.80 5.71
CA ASN A 162 -1.46 17.14 6.93
C ASN A 162 -2.35 15.97 7.35
N VAL A 163 -2.30 15.63 8.62
CA VAL A 163 -3.10 14.56 9.21
C VAL A 163 -3.72 15.07 10.49
N ILE A 164 -5.02 14.83 10.65
CA ILE A 164 -5.75 15.07 11.90
C ILE A 164 -6.61 13.85 12.19
N ILE A 165 -6.46 13.25 13.37
CA ILE A 165 -7.20 12.06 13.81
C ILE A 165 -8.09 12.38 15.03
N PRO A 166 -9.04 11.50 15.40
CA PRO A 166 -9.74 11.61 16.68
C PRO A 166 -8.77 11.69 17.87
N PRO A 167 -9.10 12.47 18.92
CA PRO A 167 -10.38 13.15 19.14
C PRO A 167 -10.53 14.53 18.47
N LEU A 168 -9.52 15.06 17.77
CA LEU A 168 -9.60 16.38 17.14
C LEU A 168 -10.48 16.38 15.88
N ALA A 169 -10.47 15.28 15.14
CA ALA A 169 -11.31 15.12 13.95
C ALA A 169 -12.66 14.45 14.32
N LEU A 170 -13.69 15.28 14.51
CA LEU A 170 -15.02 14.84 14.96
C LEU A 170 -15.72 13.87 13.99
N THR A 171 -15.42 13.97 12.70
CA THR A 171 -15.99 13.13 11.64
C THR A 171 -15.11 11.93 11.28
N GLY A 172 -14.03 11.71 12.03
CA GLY A 172 -13.02 10.68 11.75
C GLY A 172 -11.75 11.24 11.10
N PRO A 173 -10.71 10.40 10.91
CA PRO A 173 -9.40 10.78 10.41
C PRO A 173 -9.49 11.53 9.10
N THR A 174 -8.74 12.63 9.04
CA THR A 174 -8.60 13.47 7.85
C THR A 174 -7.14 13.55 7.43
N LEU A 175 -6.93 13.55 6.12
CA LEU A 175 -5.62 13.62 5.49
C LEU A 175 -5.68 14.56 4.28
N THR A 176 -4.63 15.36 4.08
CA THR A 176 -4.45 16.25 2.93
C THR A 176 -3.00 16.25 2.49
#